data_AF-A0A814K8F0-F1
#
_entry.id   AF-A0A814K8F0-F1
#
_cell.length_a   1.000
_cell.length_b   1.000
_cell.length_c   1.000
_cell.angle_alpha   90.00
_cell.angle_beta   90.00
_cell.angle_gamma   90.00
#
_symmetry.space_group_name_H-M   'P 1'
#
loop_
_entity.id
_entity.type
_entity.pdbx_description
1 polymer ?
#
loop_
_entity_poly.entity_id
_entity_poly.type
_entity_poly.pdbx_seq_one_letter_code
_entity_poly.pdbx_strand_id
1 'polypeptide(L)'
;MISIRLIHFTILSVDKSQTLFSFILKCLWIIFPIVPCQPTEKQRSLKLYLICGLVKFVLNRWLHQWLSICEPNDSYMRVFIYFLSILTFSYVIDIQTIFIRIITRDKYTLQWLNNFPFLSQSIREFWGRRYNQIIGTILKESLFQPLNLYIPSRSIVGLITFIISGLLHVHIALVAFEDVSSVLPTFACFLLNGIACCIEAHLPINLPPLFGWLMTHSVLFVTAPMCLGPFARDKAVFFGVNELLSYGDDQWISKLPMPKNCPI
;
A
#
# COMPACT_ATOMS: atom_id res chain seq x y z
N MET A 1 -4.32 -19.68 -0.25
CA MET A 1 -4.18 -18.42 -1.03
C MET A 1 -5.19 -18.21 -2.17
N ILE A 2 -6.27 -19.02 -2.29
CA ILE A 2 -7.35 -18.85 -3.29
C ILE A 2 -8.73 -18.56 -2.64
N SER A 3 -8.87 -18.63 -1.31
CA SER A 3 -10.18 -18.71 -0.66
C SER A 3 -10.80 -17.39 -0.16
N ILE A 4 -10.25 -16.22 -0.54
CA ILE A 4 -10.92 -14.91 -0.39
C ILE A 4 -11.19 -14.31 -1.79
N ARG A 5 -11.24 -15.16 -2.83
CA ARG A 5 -11.46 -14.72 -4.23
C ARG A 5 -12.92 -14.67 -4.68
N LEU A 6 -13.89 -14.74 -3.76
CA LEU A 6 -15.32 -14.85 -4.14
C LEU A 6 -16.26 -13.86 -3.44
N ILE A 7 -15.73 -12.88 -2.71
CA ILE A 7 -16.58 -11.88 -2.05
C ILE A 7 -16.73 -10.67 -2.99
N HIS A 8 -17.76 -10.78 -3.84
CA HIS A 8 -18.43 -9.71 -4.57
C HIS A 8 -17.65 -8.97 -5.67
N PHE A 9 -17.68 -9.59 -6.86
CA PHE A 9 -17.45 -8.99 -8.18
C PHE A 9 -18.31 -7.72 -8.43
N THR A 10 -17.90 -6.59 -7.87
CA THR A 10 -18.55 -5.26 -8.02
C THR A 10 -17.96 -4.45 -9.17
N ILE A 11 -16.87 -4.94 -9.80
CA ILE A 11 -16.37 -4.50 -11.12
C ILE A 11 -17.23 -5.10 -12.27
N LEU A 12 -18.44 -5.54 -11.94
CA LEU A 12 -19.51 -5.86 -12.88
C LEU A 12 -20.54 -4.74 -12.81
N SER A 13 -20.27 -3.62 -13.50
CA SER A 13 -21.36 -2.99 -14.24
C SER A 13 -22.11 -4.12 -14.96
N VAL A 14 -23.40 -4.26 -14.70
CA VAL A 14 -24.31 -5.07 -15.52
C VAL A 14 -24.49 -4.33 -16.85
N ASP A 15 -23.41 -4.20 -17.61
CA ASP A 15 -23.52 -3.84 -19.01
C ASP A 15 -23.93 -5.07 -19.79
N LYS A 16 -24.94 -4.87 -20.64
CA LYS A 16 -25.77 -5.90 -21.31
C LYS A 16 -25.03 -6.88 -22.24
N SER A 17 -23.70 -6.82 -22.37
CA SER A 17 -22.94 -7.78 -23.17
C SER A 17 -21.57 -8.08 -22.58
N GLN A 18 -21.50 -9.09 -21.70
CA GLN A 18 -20.23 -9.63 -21.26
C GLN A 18 -19.64 -10.52 -22.36
N THR A 19 -18.70 -9.99 -23.14
CA THR A 19 -17.90 -10.79 -24.06
C THR A 19 -16.80 -11.53 -23.29
N LEU A 20 -16.36 -12.69 -23.76
CA LEU A 20 -15.21 -13.43 -23.20
C LEU A 20 -13.96 -12.53 -23.08
N PHE A 21 -13.78 -11.62 -24.04
CA PHE A 21 -12.70 -10.63 -24.01
C PHE A 21 -12.83 -9.65 -22.83
N SER A 22 -14.04 -9.16 -22.53
CA SER A 22 -14.30 -8.33 -21.34
C SER A 22 -13.98 -9.09 -20.05
N PHE A 23 -14.30 -10.39 -19.99
CA PHE A 23 -13.97 -11.24 -18.85
C PHE A 23 -12.45 -11.43 -18.69
N ILE A 24 -11.73 -11.74 -19.77
CA ILE A 24 -10.27 -11.90 -19.75
C ILE A 24 -9.59 -10.60 -19.32
N LEU A 25 -10.02 -9.45 -19.83
CA LEU A 25 -9.46 -8.16 -19.45
C LEU A 25 -9.70 -7.85 -17.95
N LYS A 26 -10.85 -8.26 -17.40
CA LYS A 26 -11.14 -8.16 -15.96
C LYS A 26 -10.27 -9.08 -15.11
N CYS A 27 -10.03 -10.31 -15.56
CA CYS A 27 -9.09 -11.22 -14.90
C CYS A 27 -7.65 -10.69 -14.97
N LEU A 28 -7.25 -10.11 -16.11
CA LEU A 28 -5.96 -9.45 -16.26
C LEU A 28 -5.85 -8.24 -15.35
N TRP A 29 -6.92 -7.47 -15.13
CA TRP A 29 -6.92 -6.33 -14.19
C TRP A 29 -6.59 -6.73 -12.75
N ILE A 30 -7.05 -7.91 -12.33
CA ILE A 30 -6.75 -8.45 -10.99
C ILE A 30 -5.26 -8.77 -10.84
N ILE A 31 -4.59 -9.17 -11.93
CA ILE A 31 -3.16 -9.53 -11.93
C ILE A 31 -2.29 -8.29 -12.19
N PHE A 32 -2.75 -7.41 -13.05
CA PHE A 32 -2.12 -6.17 -13.47
C PHE A 32 -3.20 -5.09 -13.48
N PRO A 33 -3.29 -4.19 -12.48
CA PRO A 33 -4.32 -3.16 -12.44
C PRO A 33 -4.08 -2.10 -13.52
N ILE A 34 -4.32 -2.48 -14.78
CA ILE A 34 -4.07 -1.70 -15.97
C ILE A 34 -5.21 -0.71 -16.15
N VAL A 35 -4.88 0.56 -16.29
CA VAL A 35 -5.81 1.65 -16.54
C VAL A 35 -5.46 2.37 -17.85
N PRO A 36 -6.46 2.85 -18.60
CA PRO A 36 -6.20 3.63 -19.80
C PRO A 36 -5.45 4.92 -19.44
N CYS A 37 -4.44 5.27 -20.24
CA CYS A 37 -3.74 6.54 -20.05
C CYS A 37 -4.69 7.70 -20.34
N GLN A 38 -4.86 8.60 -19.38
CA GLN A 38 -5.70 9.78 -19.59
C GLN A 38 -4.95 10.83 -20.42
N PRO A 39 -5.57 11.38 -21.49
CA PRO A 39 -4.90 12.33 -22.39
C PRO A 39 -4.57 13.68 -21.73
N THR A 40 -5.23 14.01 -20.61
CA THR A 40 -5.05 15.27 -19.88
C THR A 40 -3.98 15.20 -18.79
N GLU A 41 -3.55 14.00 -18.39
CA GLU A 41 -2.56 13.84 -17.33
C GLU A 41 -1.17 13.89 -17.95
N LYS A 42 -0.33 14.84 -17.51
CA LYS A 42 1.05 14.97 -17.99
C LYS A 42 1.81 13.69 -17.62
N GLN A 43 1.90 12.78 -18.59
CA GLN A 43 2.49 11.48 -18.38
C GLN A 43 3.97 11.64 -18.05
N ARG A 44 4.40 10.97 -16.99
CA ARG A 44 5.82 10.98 -16.59
C ARG A 44 6.65 10.26 -17.64
N SER A 45 7.88 10.73 -17.85
CA SER A 45 8.78 10.09 -18.81
C SER A 45 9.10 8.66 -18.36
N LEU A 46 9.21 7.71 -19.30
CA LEU A 46 9.66 6.35 -19.00
C LEU A 46 11.03 6.35 -18.29
N LYS A 47 11.89 7.31 -18.62
CA LYS A 47 13.18 7.54 -17.94
C LYS A 47 13.01 7.76 -16.44
N LEU A 48 11.98 8.51 -16.02
CA LEU A 48 11.73 8.76 -14.60
C LEU A 48 11.34 7.47 -13.87
N TYR A 49 10.48 6.63 -14.47
CA TYR A 49 10.13 5.33 -13.88
C TYR A 49 11.34 4.41 -13.77
N LEU A 50 12.21 4.39 -14.79
CA LEU A 50 13.43 3.59 -14.76
C LEU A 50 14.37 4.03 -13.64
N ILE A 51 14.61 5.34 -13.52
CA ILE A 51 15.46 5.90 -12.46
C ILE A 51 14.85 5.63 -11.08
N CYS A 52 13.55 5.92 -10.89
CA CYS A 52 12.88 5.68 -9.62
C CYS A 52 12.87 4.19 -9.26
N GLY A 53 12.59 3.31 -10.22
CA GLY A 53 12.60 1.85 -10.02
C GLY A 53 13.98 1.35 -9.61
N LEU A 54 15.05 1.82 -10.27
CA LEU A 54 16.42 1.45 -9.91
C LEU A 54 16.81 1.95 -8.50
N VAL A 55 16.52 3.22 -8.19
CA VAL A 55 16.81 3.79 -6.86
C VAL A 55 16.06 3.03 -5.77
N LYS A 56 14.77 2.76 -5.97
CA LYS A 56 13.96 2.00 -5.02
C LYS A 56 14.43 0.56 -4.89
N PHE A 57 14.84 -0.09 -5.98
CA PHE A 57 15.39 -1.46 -5.94
C PHE A 57 16.65 -1.52 -5.09
N VAL A 58 17.63 -0.64 -5.35
CA VAL A 58 18.88 -0.57 -4.58
C VAL A 58 18.60 -0.27 -3.11
N LEU A 59 17.75 0.73 -2.84
CA LEU A 59 17.40 1.12 -1.47
C LEU A 59 16.65 0.00 -0.74
N ASN A 60 15.69 -0.66 -1.38
CA ASN A 60 14.94 -1.78 -0.81
C ASN A 60 15.88 -2.92 -0.42
N ARG A 61 16.82 -3.28 -1.30
CA ARG A 61 17.77 -4.37 -1.04
C ARG A 61 18.74 -4.03 0.08
N TRP A 62 19.23 -2.79 0.12
CA TRP A 62 20.07 -2.30 1.22
C TRP A 62 19.34 -2.31 2.57
N LEU A 63 18.09 -1.81 2.61
CA LEU A 63 17.26 -1.83 3.82
C LEU A 63 16.97 -3.26 4.29
N HIS A 64 16.65 -4.16 3.36
CA HIS A 64 16.41 -5.57 3.67
C HIS A 64 17.64 -6.23 4.28
N GLN A 65 18.83 -6.03 3.70
CA GLN A 65 20.08 -6.58 4.25
C GLN A 65 20.35 -6.04 5.65
N TRP A 66 20.22 -4.74 5.86
CA TRP A 66 20.40 -4.14 7.17
C TRP A 66 19.42 -4.70 8.22
N LEU A 67 18.13 -4.81 7.87
CA LEU A 67 17.11 -5.42 8.73
C LEU A 67 17.34 -6.91 9.01
N SER A 68 17.95 -7.65 8.07
CA SER A 68 18.21 -9.08 8.22
C SER A 68 19.33 -9.41 9.21
N ILE A 69 20.26 -8.47 9.44
CA ILE A 69 21.37 -8.62 10.39
C ILE A 69 20.92 -8.33 11.82
N CYS A 70 19.85 -7.55 11.99
CA CYS A 70 19.40 -7.06 13.28
C CYS A 70 18.32 -7.91 13.94
N GLU A 71 18.45 -8.18 15.24
CA GLU A 71 17.47 -8.91 16.03
C GLU A 71 16.07 -8.25 15.99
N PRO A 72 14.99 -9.04 15.80
CA PRO A 72 13.63 -8.54 15.81
C PRO A 72 13.28 -7.72 17.04
N ASN A 73 12.72 -6.52 16.83
CA ASN A 73 12.17 -5.68 17.88
C ASN A 73 10.96 -4.91 17.33
N ASP A 74 10.19 -4.26 18.20
CA ASP A 74 9.04 -3.42 17.84
C ASP A 74 9.35 -1.91 17.99
N SER A 75 10.63 -1.54 17.91
CA SER A 75 11.03 -0.15 17.99
C SER A 75 10.41 0.70 16.89
N TYR A 76 10.07 1.96 17.22
CA TYR A 76 9.58 2.93 16.24
C TYR A 76 10.55 3.11 15.07
N MET A 77 11.86 3.06 15.33
CA MET A 77 12.89 3.16 14.30
C MET A 77 12.83 1.98 13.33
N ARG A 78 12.73 0.75 13.84
CA ARG A 78 12.60 -0.43 12.98
C ARG A 78 11.29 -0.42 12.21
N VAL A 79 10.17 -0.09 12.85
CA VAL A 79 8.86 0.06 12.17
C VAL A 79 8.95 1.08 11.03
N PHE A 80 9.59 2.22 11.25
CA PHE A 80 9.80 3.23 10.22
C PHE A 80 10.66 2.71 9.05
N ILE A 81 11.72 1.96 9.34
CA ILE A 81 12.57 1.33 8.32
C ILE A 81 11.78 0.29 7.51
N TYR A 82 10.92 -0.51 8.15
CA TYR A 82 10.02 -1.43 7.45
C TYR A 82 9.01 -0.67 6.59
N PHE A 83 8.44 0.44 7.07
CA PHE A 83 7.58 1.28 6.25
C PHE A 83 8.32 1.78 4.99
N LEU A 84 9.57 2.24 5.14
CA LEU A 84 10.41 2.64 4.00
C LEU A 84 10.70 1.44 3.07
N SER A 85 10.94 0.25 3.63
CA SER A 85 11.11 -0.99 2.87
C SER A 85 9.86 -1.31 2.04
N ILE A 86 8.66 -1.24 2.64
CA ILE A 86 7.37 -1.46 1.95
C ILE A 86 7.17 -0.42 0.84
N LEU A 87 7.48 0.85 1.10
CA LEU A 87 7.37 1.89 0.07
C LEU A 87 8.36 1.67 -1.08
N THR A 88 9.58 1.22 -0.79
CA THR A 88 10.60 0.95 -1.82
C THR A 88 10.29 -0.32 -2.60
N PHE A 89 9.61 -1.31 -2.01
CA PHE A 89 9.12 -2.51 -2.71
C PHE A 89 8.20 -2.17 -3.91
N SER A 90 7.65 -0.94 -3.96
CA SER A 90 6.93 -0.45 -5.14
C SER A 90 7.77 -0.36 -6.43
N TYR A 91 9.10 -0.61 -6.39
CA TYR A 91 9.92 -0.76 -7.59
C TYR A 91 9.38 -1.82 -8.56
N VAL A 92 8.75 -2.89 -8.05
CA VAL A 92 8.14 -3.93 -8.89
C VAL A 92 7.04 -3.33 -9.76
N ILE A 93 6.22 -2.45 -9.20
CA ILE A 93 5.16 -1.75 -9.93
C ILE A 93 5.74 -0.77 -10.95
N ASP A 94 6.86 -0.10 -10.64
CA ASP A 94 7.53 0.79 -11.60
C ASP A 94 8.04 -0.01 -12.81
N ILE A 95 8.66 -1.18 -12.58
CA ILE A 95 9.11 -2.09 -13.63
C ILE A 95 7.92 -2.58 -14.48
N GLN A 96 6.86 -3.07 -13.86
CA GLN A 96 5.67 -3.52 -14.58
C GLN A 96 5.03 -2.37 -15.38
N THR A 97 5.03 -1.14 -14.85
CA THR A 97 4.52 0.05 -15.55
C THR A 97 5.33 0.32 -16.82
N ILE A 98 6.66 0.21 -16.76
CA ILE A 98 7.53 0.36 -17.93
C ILE A 98 7.16 -0.69 -19.00
N PHE A 99 7.06 -1.97 -18.61
CA PHE A 99 6.70 -3.06 -19.54
C PHE A 99 5.34 -2.82 -20.20
N ILE A 100 4.31 -2.51 -19.41
CA ILE A 100 2.95 -2.28 -19.92
C ILE A 100 2.93 -1.09 -20.88
N ARG A 101 3.60 0.02 -20.55
CA ARG A 101 3.64 1.20 -21.42
C ARG A 101 4.38 0.93 -22.73
N ILE A 102 5.47 0.17 -22.71
CA ILE A 102 6.19 -0.23 -23.93
C ILE A 102 5.32 -1.13 -24.82
N ILE A 103 4.73 -2.18 -24.25
CA ILE A 103 3.92 -3.15 -25.00
C ILE A 103 2.68 -2.50 -25.58
N THR A 104 2.01 -1.63 -24.81
CA THR A 104 0.76 -0.98 -25.22
C THR A 104 0.97 0.30 -26.00
N ARG A 105 2.22 0.72 -26.23
CA ARG A 105 2.59 2.00 -26.87
C ARG A 105 1.88 3.19 -26.19
N ASP A 106 2.03 3.28 -24.88
CA ASP A 106 1.45 4.31 -24.01
C ASP A 106 -0.09 4.39 -24.00
N LYS A 107 -0.80 3.40 -24.53
CA LYS A 107 -2.27 3.34 -24.43
C LYS A 107 -2.76 3.03 -23.01
N TYR A 108 -1.98 2.26 -22.26
CA TYR A 108 -2.31 1.88 -20.89
C TYR A 108 -1.12 2.02 -19.95
N THR A 109 -1.42 2.18 -18.66
CA THR A 109 -0.47 2.24 -17.55
C THR A 109 -0.98 1.40 -16.38
N LEU A 110 -0.16 1.13 -15.38
CA LEU A 110 -0.66 0.58 -14.12
C LEU A 110 -1.25 1.67 -13.22
N GLN A 111 -2.29 1.30 -12.49
CA GLN A 111 -2.77 2.04 -11.33
C GLN A 111 -1.63 2.15 -10.32
N TRP A 112 -1.41 3.37 -9.82
CA TRP A 112 -0.40 3.63 -8.82
C TRP A 112 -0.72 2.93 -7.52
N LEU A 113 0.25 2.20 -6.95
CA LEU A 113 0.10 1.72 -5.58
C LEU A 113 0.10 2.90 -4.60
N ASN A 114 1.06 3.82 -4.72
CA ASN A 114 1.19 4.99 -3.85
C ASN A 114 1.46 6.24 -4.69
N ASN A 115 0.75 7.34 -4.38
CA ASN A 115 0.89 8.65 -5.00
C ASN A 115 1.45 9.67 -4.00
N PHE A 116 2.76 9.60 -3.75
CA PHE A 116 3.50 10.47 -2.81
C PHE A 116 2.77 10.64 -1.47
N PRO A 117 2.58 9.55 -0.70
CA PRO A 117 1.86 9.59 0.57
C PRO A 117 2.47 10.57 1.59
N PHE A 118 3.79 10.82 1.51
CA PHE A 118 4.46 11.83 2.34
C PHE A 118 3.99 13.26 2.08
N LEU A 119 3.39 13.56 0.93
CA LEU A 119 2.86 14.90 0.62
C LEU A 119 1.44 15.13 1.14
N SER A 120 0.88 14.18 1.89
CA SER A 120 -0.45 14.33 2.48
C SER A 120 -0.44 15.43 3.54
N GLN A 121 -1.41 16.33 3.47
CA GLN A 121 -1.63 17.41 4.47
C GLN A 121 -2.81 17.08 5.40
N SER A 122 -3.41 15.92 5.21
CA SER A 122 -4.69 15.49 5.75
C SER A 122 -4.70 13.96 5.86
N ILE A 123 -5.31 13.40 6.90
CA ILE A 123 -5.41 11.95 7.10
C ILE A 123 -6.34 11.36 6.03
N ARG A 124 -7.43 12.08 5.72
CA ARG A 124 -8.34 11.74 4.61
C ARG A 124 -7.63 11.76 3.26
N GLU A 125 -6.73 12.71 3.01
CA GLU A 125 -5.94 12.76 1.78
C GLU A 125 -4.96 11.58 1.70
N PHE A 126 -4.30 11.24 2.81
CA PHE A 126 -3.40 10.10 2.89
C PHE A 126 -4.12 8.81 2.50
N TRP A 127 -5.16 8.42 3.23
CA TRP A 127 -5.87 7.15 3.01
C TRP A 127 -6.77 7.15 1.77
N GLY A 128 -7.40 8.28 1.45
CA GLY A 128 -8.40 8.36 0.38
C GLY A 128 -7.81 8.64 -1.00
N ARG A 129 -6.59 9.20 -1.08
CA ARG A 129 -6.01 9.64 -2.36
C ARG A 129 -4.58 9.20 -2.60
N ARG A 130 -3.75 8.98 -1.58
CA ARG A 130 -2.30 8.86 -1.80
C ARG A 130 -1.71 7.51 -1.44
N TYR A 131 -2.23 6.85 -0.42
CA TYR A 131 -1.72 5.57 0.05
C TYR A 131 -2.54 4.41 -0.51
N ASN A 132 -1.86 3.38 -0.98
CA ASN A 132 -2.42 2.10 -1.43
C ASN A 132 -3.68 2.24 -2.32
N GLN A 133 -3.59 3.01 -3.42
CA GLN A 133 -4.78 3.31 -4.23
C GLN A 133 -5.40 2.07 -4.89
N ILE A 134 -4.65 1.00 -5.10
CA ILE A 134 -5.20 -0.26 -5.61
C ILE A 134 -6.22 -0.82 -4.60
N ILE A 135 -5.81 -1.00 -3.35
CA ILE A 135 -6.72 -1.46 -2.28
C ILE A 135 -7.82 -0.41 -2.02
N GLY A 136 -7.47 0.88 -2.04
CA GLY A 136 -8.45 1.96 -1.91
C GLY A 136 -9.54 1.92 -2.99
N THR A 137 -9.18 1.61 -4.23
CA THR A 137 -10.13 1.46 -5.36
C THR A 137 -11.02 0.24 -5.15
N ILE A 138 -10.43 -0.91 -4.79
CA ILE A 138 -11.19 -2.13 -4.49
C ILE A 138 -12.18 -1.89 -3.36
N LEU A 139 -11.75 -1.34 -2.23
CA LEU A 139 -12.64 -1.04 -1.11
C LEU A 139 -13.70 0.00 -1.47
N LYS A 140 -13.36 0.99 -2.30
CA LYS A 140 -14.31 2.01 -2.76
C LYS A 140 -15.42 1.39 -3.62
N GLU A 141 -15.06 0.53 -4.57
CA GLU A 141 -16.01 -0.07 -5.50
C GLU A 141 -16.80 -1.22 -4.84
N SER A 142 -16.17 -2.00 -3.98
CA SER A 142 -16.80 -3.17 -3.36
C SER A 142 -17.58 -2.88 -2.09
N LEU A 143 -17.24 -1.82 -1.35
CA LEU A 143 -17.87 -1.49 -0.08
C LEU A 143 -18.44 -0.09 -0.07
N PHE A 144 -17.60 0.92 -0.32
CA PHE A 144 -18.00 2.31 -0.10
C PHE A 144 -19.16 2.73 -1.02
N GLN A 145 -19.06 2.50 -2.32
CA GLN A 145 -20.08 2.90 -3.29
C GLN A 145 -21.42 2.18 -3.05
N PRO A 146 -21.47 0.83 -2.93
CA PRO A 146 -22.71 0.12 -2.61
C PRO A 146 -23.34 0.59 -1.30
N LEU A 147 -22.57 0.71 -0.22
CA LEU A 147 -23.09 1.14 1.08
C LEU A 147 -23.61 2.58 1.07
N ASN A 148 -22.98 3.46 0.29
CA ASN A 148 -23.40 4.86 0.16
C ASN A 148 -24.74 5.01 -0.59
N LEU A 149 -25.28 3.96 -1.21
CA LEU A 149 -26.65 3.96 -1.74
C LEU A 149 -27.71 3.77 -0.65
N TYR A 150 -27.35 3.13 0.46
CA TYR A 150 -28.27 2.77 1.55
C TYR A 150 -28.05 3.59 2.82
N ILE A 151 -26.83 4.06 3.04
CA ILE A 151 -26.44 4.83 4.23
C ILE A 151 -26.22 6.29 3.82
N PRO A 152 -26.98 7.26 4.38
CA PRO A 152 -26.92 8.66 3.95
C PRO A 152 -25.62 9.37 4.37
N SER A 153 -24.94 8.88 5.41
CA SER A 153 -23.71 9.49 5.92
C SER A 153 -22.46 8.86 5.29
N ARG A 154 -21.78 9.62 4.43
CA ARG A 154 -20.47 9.24 3.85
C ARG A 154 -19.40 8.97 4.91
N SER A 155 -19.44 9.67 6.03
CA SER A 155 -18.50 9.46 7.15
C SER A 155 -18.71 8.08 7.78
N ILE A 156 -19.97 7.66 7.98
CA ILE A 156 -20.30 6.33 8.52
C ILE A 156 -19.86 5.24 7.53
N VAL A 157 -20.13 5.43 6.23
CA VAL A 157 -19.69 4.48 5.20
C VAL A 157 -18.17 4.37 5.15
N GLY A 158 -17.46 5.50 5.28
CA GLY A 158 -16.00 5.53 5.40
C GLY A 158 -15.52 4.75 6.61
N LEU A 159 -16.11 4.96 7.79
CA LEU A 159 -15.77 4.24 9.01
C LEU A 159 -15.99 2.72 8.87
N ILE A 160 -17.12 2.29 8.29
CA ILE A 160 -17.39 0.87 8.00
C ILE A 160 -16.31 0.30 7.07
N THR A 161 -15.90 1.06 6.06
CA THR A 161 -14.84 0.65 5.13
C THR A 161 -13.51 0.45 5.87
N PHE A 162 -13.15 1.33 6.80
CA PHE A 162 -11.97 1.19 7.64
C PHE A 162 -12.06 -0.03 8.58
N ILE A 163 -13.22 -0.29 9.18
CA ILE A 163 -13.45 -1.48 10.03
C ILE A 163 -13.22 -2.75 9.22
N ILE A 164 -13.79 -2.85 8.03
CA ILE A 164 -13.62 -4.02 7.16
C ILE A 164 -12.16 -4.16 6.72
N SER A 165 -11.49 -3.07 6.35
CA SER A 165 -10.05 -3.07 6.05
C SER A 165 -9.22 -3.54 7.25
N GLY A 166 -9.57 -3.11 8.47
CA GLY A 166 -8.92 -3.55 9.70
C GLY A 166 -9.07 -5.05 9.93
N LEU A 167 -10.28 -5.61 9.72
CA LEU A 167 -10.52 -7.05 9.82
C LEU A 167 -9.72 -7.85 8.78
N LEU A 168 -9.57 -7.33 7.56
CA LEU A 168 -8.71 -7.94 6.54
C LEU A 168 -7.24 -7.97 6.99
N HIS A 169 -6.75 -6.91 7.65
CA HIS A 169 -5.39 -6.88 8.18
C HIS A 169 -5.22 -7.78 9.41
N VAL A 170 -6.25 -7.92 10.26
CA VAL A 170 -6.27 -8.93 11.34
C VAL A 170 -6.14 -10.34 10.76
N HIS A 171 -6.87 -10.63 9.68
CA HIS A 171 -6.74 -11.92 8.99
C HIS A 171 -5.32 -12.17 8.49
N ILE A 172 -4.67 -11.14 7.92
CA ILE A 172 -3.26 -11.23 7.51
C ILE A 172 -2.34 -11.45 8.73
N ALA A 173 -2.53 -10.73 9.84
CA ALA A 173 -1.77 -10.92 11.07
C ALA A 173 -1.87 -12.36 11.60
N LEU A 174 -3.06 -12.96 11.57
CA LEU A 174 -3.29 -14.32 12.05
C LEU A 174 -2.76 -15.40 11.10
N VAL A 175 -2.98 -15.26 9.80
CA VAL A 175 -2.69 -16.32 8.82
C VAL A 175 -1.28 -16.22 8.25
N ALA A 176 -0.79 -15.00 8.05
CA ALA A 176 0.47 -14.77 7.38
C ALA A 176 1.64 -14.62 8.38
N PHE A 177 1.36 -14.06 9.56
CA PHE A 177 2.36 -13.84 10.61
C PHE A 177 2.21 -14.74 11.83
N GLU A 178 1.11 -15.50 11.93
CA GLU A 178 0.78 -16.31 13.11
C GLU A 178 0.83 -15.52 14.43
N ASP A 179 0.62 -14.19 14.36
CA ASP A 179 0.82 -13.27 15.48
C ASP A 179 -0.51 -12.82 16.09
N VAL A 180 -0.97 -13.55 17.10
CA VAL A 180 -2.18 -13.25 17.86
C VAL A 180 -2.05 -11.94 18.65
N SER A 181 -0.83 -11.57 19.09
CA SER A 181 -0.59 -10.35 19.86
C SER A 181 -0.85 -9.07 19.03
N SER A 182 -0.71 -9.18 17.71
CA SER A 182 -0.95 -8.10 16.75
C SER A 182 -2.41 -7.86 16.40
N VAL A 183 -3.34 -8.75 16.75
CA VAL A 183 -4.74 -8.65 16.33
C VAL A 183 -5.39 -7.34 16.76
N LEU A 184 -5.37 -7.06 18.06
CA LEU A 184 -6.00 -5.86 18.61
C LEU A 184 -5.31 -4.57 18.15
N PRO A 185 -3.97 -4.43 18.21
CA PRO A 185 -3.28 -3.27 17.67
C PRO A 185 -3.59 -3.03 16.19
N THR A 186 -3.56 -4.09 15.36
CA THR A 186 -3.79 -3.97 13.92
C THR A 186 -5.20 -3.44 13.64
N PHE A 187 -6.22 -4.04 14.26
CA PHE A 187 -7.59 -3.57 14.14
C PHE A 187 -7.75 -2.12 14.62
N ALA A 188 -7.17 -1.81 15.78
CA ALA A 188 -7.24 -0.48 16.37
C ALA A 188 -6.57 0.58 15.49
N CYS A 189 -5.49 0.27 14.77
CA CYS A 189 -4.87 1.20 13.83
C CYS A 189 -5.87 1.71 12.78
N PHE A 190 -6.59 0.79 12.13
CA PHE A 190 -7.58 1.14 11.11
C PHE A 190 -8.80 1.84 11.71
N LEU A 191 -9.27 1.39 12.87
CA LEU A 191 -10.38 2.02 13.56
C LEU A 191 -10.06 3.48 13.95
N LEU A 192 -8.89 3.72 14.55
CA LEU A 192 -8.45 5.06 14.96
C LEU A 192 -8.26 5.98 13.76
N ASN A 193 -7.66 5.50 12.67
CA ASN A 193 -7.52 6.26 11.43
C ASN A 193 -8.88 6.54 10.77
N GLY A 194 -9.82 5.60 10.83
CA GLY A 194 -11.19 5.79 10.36
C GLY A 194 -11.93 6.85 11.17
N ILE A 195 -11.84 6.81 12.49
CA ILE A 195 -12.40 7.83 13.39
C ILE A 195 -11.76 9.20 13.10
N ALA A 196 -10.43 9.25 12.94
CA ALA A 196 -9.73 10.49 12.61
C ALA A 196 -10.20 11.08 11.27
N CYS A 197 -10.42 10.23 10.25
CA CYS A 197 -11.02 10.64 8.98
C CYS A 197 -12.44 11.19 9.15
N CYS A 198 -13.27 10.58 10.01
CA CYS A 198 -14.61 11.07 10.30
C CYS A 198 -14.56 12.42 11.01
N ILE A 199 -13.71 12.57 12.02
CA ILE A 199 -13.51 13.82 12.76
C ILE A 199 -13.08 14.92 11.78
N GLU A 200 -12.08 14.67 10.93
CA GLU A 200 -11.60 15.61 9.92
C GLU A 200 -12.68 15.95 8.87
N ALA A 201 -13.64 15.06 8.62
CA ALA A 201 -14.76 15.34 7.72
C ALA A 201 -15.81 16.29 8.33
N HIS A 202 -15.93 16.33 9.66
CA HIS A 202 -16.92 17.13 10.36
C HIS A 202 -16.34 18.40 11.03
N LEU A 203 -15.03 18.44 11.26
CA LEU A 203 -14.34 19.61 11.76
C LEU A 203 -13.68 20.36 10.59
N PRO A 204 -14.12 21.58 10.23
CA PRO A 204 -13.51 22.38 9.17
C PRO A 204 -12.20 23.01 9.66
N ILE A 205 -11.20 22.18 9.96
CA ILE A 205 -9.89 22.65 10.41
C ILE A 205 -9.04 23.00 9.19
N ASN A 206 -9.01 24.28 8.83
CA ASN A 206 -8.10 24.79 7.82
C ASN A 206 -6.75 25.12 8.46
N LEU A 207 -5.85 24.14 8.52
CA LEU A 207 -4.48 24.35 8.98
C LEU A 207 -3.59 24.86 7.85
N PRO A 208 -2.58 25.71 8.13
CA PRO A 208 -1.54 25.99 7.16
C PRO A 208 -0.83 24.70 6.73
N PRO A 209 -0.31 24.61 5.48
CA PRO A 209 0.19 23.36 4.91
C PRO A 209 1.20 22.61 5.77
N LEU A 210 2.12 23.32 6.42
CA LEU A 210 3.12 22.74 7.31
C LEU A 210 2.49 22.09 8.54
N PHE A 211 1.51 22.75 9.17
CA PHE A 211 0.83 22.22 10.35
C PHE A 211 -0.08 21.04 10.02
N GLY A 212 -0.79 21.09 8.88
CA GLY A 212 -1.57 19.95 8.40
C GLY A 212 -0.68 18.73 8.10
N TRP A 213 0.47 18.97 7.46
CA TRP A 213 1.48 17.95 7.21
C TRP A 213 2.02 17.35 8.52
N LEU A 214 2.45 18.18 9.47
CA LEU A 214 2.97 17.72 10.76
C LEU A 214 1.92 16.91 11.52
N MET A 215 0.70 17.44 11.65
CA MET A 215 -0.38 16.74 12.37
C MET A 215 -0.71 15.39 11.71
N THR A 216 -0.82 15.36 10.38
CA THR A 216 -1.10 14.13 9.63
C THR A 216 -0.03 13.08 9.88
N HIS A 217 1.24 13.44 9.72
CA HIS A 217 2.34 12.49 9.90
C HIS A 217 2.57 12.12 11.36
N SER A 218 2.27 12.99 12.32
CA SER A 218 2.28 12.62 13.74
C SER A 218 1.25 11.54 14.03
N VAL A 219 0.02 11.66 13.54
CA VAL A 219 -1.01 10.63 13.73
C VAL A 219 -0.61 9.31 13.05
N LEU A 220 -0.12 9.38 11.81
CA LEU A 220 0.36 8.20 11.08
C LEU A 220 1.54 7.54 11.79
N PHE A 221 2.51 8.32 12.27
CA PHE A 221 3.69 7.80 12.96
C PHE A 221 3.34 7.13 14.29
N VAL A 222 2.45 7.73 15.08
CA VAL A 222 1.97 7.16 16.35
C VAL A 222 1.19 5.87 16.12
N THR A 223 0.38 5.80 15.06
CA THR A 223 -0.43 4.60 14.76
C THR A 223 0.33 3.55 13.94
N ALA A 224 1.48 3.87 13.36
CA ALA A 224 2.24 2.97 12.50
C ALA A 224 2.64 1.64 13.16
N PRO A 225 3.20 1.59 14.39
CA PRO A 225 3.57 0.32 15.03
C PRO A 225 2.37 -0.61 15.27
N MET A 226 1.16 -0.06 15.38
CA MET A 226 -0.03 -0.85 15.59
C MET A 226 -0.38 -1.70 14.37
N CYS A 227 -0.11 -1.20 13.15
CA CYS A 227 -0.35 -1.94 11.90
C CYS A 227 0.90 -2.65 11.36
N LEU A 228 2.08 -2.05 11.55
CA LEU A 228 3.34 -2.54 11.00
C LEU A 228 4.17 -3.36 12.01
N GLY A 229 3.79 -3.36 13.28
CA GLY A 229 4.41 -4.14 14.35
C GLY A 229 4.61 -5.62 14.03
N PRO A 230 3.60 -6.36 13.48
CA PRO A 230 3.81 -7.75 13.09
C PRO A 230 4.93 -7.92 12.05
N PHE A 231 5.07 -6.98 11.10
CA PHE A 231 6.17 -7.01 10.13
C PHE A 231 7.55 -6.75 10.77
N ALA A 232 7.60 -5.97 11.85
CA ALA A 232 8.83 -5.65 12.55
C ALA A 232 9.28 -6.78 13.49
N ARG A 233 8.30 -7.45 14.13
CA ARG A 233 8.49 -8.62 15.01
C ARG A 233 8.78 -9.89 14.24
N ASP A 234 8.10 -10.09 13.12
CA ASP A 234 8.45 -11.20 12.24
C ASP A 234 9.78 -10.90 11.55
N LYS A 235 10.60 -11.93 11.38
CA LYS A 235 11.91 -11.75 10.73
C LYS A 235 11.69 -11.28 9.29
N ALA A 236 12.73 -10.74 8.65
CA ALA A 236 12.71 -10.43 7.22
C ALA A 236 12.34 -11.63 6.30
N VAL A 237 12.20 -12.83 6.89
CA VAL A 237 11.70 -14.07 6.29
C VAL A 237 10.32 -13.91 5.65
N PHE A 238 9.42 -13.06 6.16
CA PHE A 238 8.12 -12.82 5.49
C PHE A 238 8.27 -12.23 4.09
N PHE A 239 9.23 -11.31 3.91
CA PHE A 239 9.61 -10.79 2.59
C PHE A 239 10.58 -11.73 1.86
N GLY A 240 10.79 -12.94 2.39
CA GLY A 240 11.63 -14.00 1.87
C GLY A 240 11.12 -14.57 0.57
N VAL A 241 11.17 -13.74 -0.49
CA VAL A 241 11.40 -14.18 -1.87
C VAL A 241 12.86 -14.69 -2.03
N ASN A 242 13.60 -14.81 -0.93
CA ASN A 242 15.04 -15.09 -0.89
C ASN A 242 15.41 -16.53 -1.28
N GLU A 243 14.49 -17.50 -1.34
CA GLU A 243 14.86 -18.83 -1.86
C GLU A 243 14.84 -18.90 -3.40
N LEU A 244 13.97 -18.13 -4.07
CA LEU A 244 13.76 -18.28 -5.52
C LEU A 244 14.69 -17.42 -6.39
N LEU A 245 15.35 -16.42 -5.82
CA LEU A 245 16.24 -15.50 -6.52
C LEU A 245 17.59 -15.31 -5.82
N SER A 246 18.20 -16.41 -5.35
CA SER A 246 19.65 -16.47 -5.11
C SER A 246 20.38 -16.50 -6.47
N TYR A 247 20.15 -15.47 -7.30
CA TYR A 247 20.72 -15.37 -8.63
C TYR A 247 21.96 -14.48 -8.57
N GLY A 248 23.10 -15.14 -8.30
CA GLY A 248 24.42 -14.53 -8.33
C GLY A 248 24.89 -14.07 -6.95
N ASP A 249 26.17 -14.35 -6.68
CA ASP A 249 26.95 -13.77 -5.60
C ASP A 249 26.60 -12.28 -5.39
N ASP A 250 25.79 -11.97 -4.36
CA ASP A 250 25.41 -10.62 -3.91
C ASP A 250 26.62 -9.82 -3.37
N GLN A 251 27.84 -10.16 -3.79
CA GLN A 251 29.12 -9.57 -3.39
C GLN A 251 29.22 -8.07 -3.70
N TRP A 252 28.39 -7.53 -4.61
CA TRP A 252 28.39 -6.10 -4.90
C TRP A 252 27.58 -5.31 -3.87
N ILE A 253 26.51 -5.89 -3.30
CA ILE A 253 25.68 -5.21 -2.29
C ILE A 253 26.35 -5.25 -0.93
N SER A 254 27.07 -6.33 -0.61
CA SER A 254 27.87 -6.44 0.61
C SER A 254 29.00 -5.41 0.70
N LYS A 255 29.34 -4.72 -0.40
CA LYS A 255 30.30 -3.60 -0.43
C LYS A 255 29.68 -2.26 -0.05
N LEU A 256 28.35 -2.14 0.01
CA LEU A 256 27.73 -0.90 0.46
C LEU A 256 27.93 -0.74 1.98
N PRO A 257 28.21 0.48 2.46
CA PRO A 257 28.37 0.71 3.89
C PRO A 257 27.05 0.38 4.60
N MET A 258 27.12 -0.55 5.56
CA MET A 258 26.01 -0.89 6.43
C MET A 258 26.23 -0.26 7.81
N PRO A 259 25.20 0.34 8.43
CA PRO A 259 25.29 0.81 9.80
C PRO A 259 25.60 -0.37 10.73
N LYS A 260 26.61 -0.21 11.59
CA LYS A 260 26.96 -1.23 12.59
C LYS A 260 25.91 -1.34 13.71
N ASN A 261 25.18 -0.25 13.93
CA ASN A 261 24.18 -0.19 14.98
C ASN A 261 22.83 -0.62 14.41
N CYS A 262 22.14 -1.48 15.14
CA CYS A 262 20.76 -1.83 14.84
C CYS A 262 19.80 -0.70 15.24
N PRO A 263 18.69 -0.53 14.51
CA PRO A 263 17.63 0.38 14.93
C PRO A 263 16.98 -0.17 16.20
N ILE A 264 17.23 0.51 17.33
CA ILE A 264 16.62 0.27 18.64
C ILE A 264 15.55 1.34 18.87
#